data_AF-A0A6P1EAD0-F1
#
_entry.id   AF-A0A6P1EAD0-F1
#
_cell.length_a   1.000
_cell.length_b   1.000
_cell.length_c   1.000
_cell.angle_alpha   90.00
_cell.angle_beta   90.00
_cell.angle_gamma   90.00
#
_symmetry.space_group_name_H-M   'P 1'
#
loop_
_entity.id
_entity.type
_entity.pdbx_description
1 polymer ?
#
loop_
_entity_poly.entity_id
_entity_poly.type
_entity_poly.pdbx_seq_one_letter_code
_entity_poly.pdbx_strand_id
1 'polypeptide(L)'
;MKKNNIVIYPAIFGPEPDGSAINVTFPDVPEAITYGRTEEEAVYSANEALGLALASRKDLPKPSTIQSIKPEEKGDYMVMIAVDLEDAKRKIKKPTVKKNTTIPADLDEKAKKAGINFSEVLTNALREKLNE
;
A
#
# COMPACT_ATOMS: atom_id res chain seq x y z
N MET A 1 -7.81 -12.70 18.87
CA MET A 1 -8.39 -11.55 18.13
C MET A 1 -7.25 -10.89 17.35
N LYS A 2 -7.37 -10.70 16.03
CA LYS A 2 -6.35 -9.97 15.26
C LYS A 2 -6.31 -8.53 15.78
N LYS A 3 -5.11 -7.98 16.01
CA LYS A 3 -4.96 -6.55 16.30
C LYS A 3 -5.15 -5.82 14.98
N ASN A 4 -6.33 -5.26 14.74
CA ASN A 4 -6.53 -4.35 13.63
C ASN A 4 -5.60 -3.15 13.83
N ASN A 5 -4.59 -3.01 12.97
CA ASN A 5 -3.66 -1.88 13.01
C ASN A 5 -4.25 -0.73 12.18
N ILE A 6 -5.39 -0.22 12.66
CA ILE A 6 -6.13 0.85 12.00
C ILE A 6 -5.47 2.18 12.35
N VAL A 7 -5.17 2.96 11.31
CA VAL A 7 -4.72 4.35 11.41
C VAL A 7 -5.72 5.24 10.70
N ILE A 8 -5.82 6.50 11.12
CA ILE A 8 -6.75 7.45 10.55
C ILE A 8 -6.01 8.75 10.28
N TYR A 9 -6.08 9.21 9.03
CA TYR A 9 -5.49 10.47 8.60
C TYR A 9 -6.54 11.38 7.97
N PRO A 10 -6.46 12.69 8.21
CA PRO A 10 -7.25 13.67 7.48
C PRO A 10 -6.78 13.75 6.03
N ALA A 11 -7.73 13.70 5.10
CA ALA A 11 -7.51 14.00 3.70
C ALA A 11 -8.30 15.23 3.29
N ILE A 12 -7.74 16.02 2.38
CA ILE A 12 -8.41 17.14 1.74
C ILE A 12 -8.95 16.64 0.40
N PHE A 13 -10.26 16.82 0.21
CA PHE A 13 -10.99 16.53 -1.00
C PHE A 13 -11.24 17.85 -1.71
N GLY A 14 -10.67 17.99 -2.90
CA GLY A 14 -10.80 19.16 -3.76
C GLY A 14 -11.56 18.79 -5.04
N PRO A 15 -12.87 19.05 -5.12
CA PRO A 15 -13.64 18.86 -6.33
C PRO A 15 -13.15 19.79 -7.45
N GLU A 16 -12.94 19.24 -8.64
CA GLU A 16 -12.65 20.04 -9.82
C GLU A 16 -13.83 20.97 -10.15
N PRO A 17 -13.59 22.21 -10.61
CA PRO A 17 -14.66 23.17 -10.91
C PRO A 17 -15.67 22.68 -11.95
N ASP A 18 -15.26 21.78 -12.84
CA ASP A 18 -16.11 21.18 -13.87
C ASP A 18 -16.88 19.93 -13.39
N GLY A 19 -16.64 19.49 -12.15
CA GLY A 19 -17.26 18.31 -11.54
C GLY A 19 -16.77 16.98 -12.12
N SER A 20 -15.68 16.97 -12.88
CA SER A 20 -15.17 15.75 -13.54
C SER A 20 -14.47 14.78 -12.59
N ALA A 21 -13.88 15.30 -11.53
CA ALA A 21 -13.13 14.54 -10.53
C ALA A 21 -13.09 15.26 -9.18
N ILE A 22 -12.70 14.51 -8.16
CA ILE A 22 -12.38 14.98 -6.82
C ILE A 22 -10.95 14.53 -6.54
N ASN A 23 -10.04 15.49 -6.46
CA ASN A 23 -8.67 15.21 -6.07
C ASN A 23 -8.60 14.99 -4.56
N VAL A 24 -7.75 14.07 -4.13
CA VAL A 24 -7.56 13.75 -2.72
C VAL A 24 -6.09 13.80 -2.37
N THR A 25 -5.76 14.58 -1.34
CA THR A 25 -4.40 14.72 -0.81
C THR A 25 -4.38 14.55 0.71
N PHE A 26 -3.24 14.13 1.25
CA PHE A 26 -3.04 13.97 2.68
C PHE A 26 -1.93 14.91 3.18
N PRO A 27 -2.24 15.93 3.99
CA PRO A 27 -1.23 16.87 4.50
C PRO A 27 -0.07 16.20 5.24
N ASP A 28 -0.36 15.14 6.01
CA ASP A 28 0.65 14.41 6.78
C ASP A 28 1.36 13.31 5.97
N VAL A 29 0.83 12.97 4.79
CA VAL A 29 1.35 11.93 3.89
C VAL A 29 1.36 12.47 2.46
N PRO A 30 2.23 13.45 2.13
CA PRO A 30 2.15 14.17 0.85
C PRO A 30 2.35 13.30 -0.39
N GLU A 31 2.94 12.10 -0.26
CA GLU A 31 3.06 11.16 -1.37
C GLU A 31 1.75 10.42 -1.70
N ALA A 32 0.78 10.40 -0.79
CA ALA A 32 -0.53 9.80 -1.01
C ALA A 32 -1.41 10.82 -1.74
N ILE A 33 -1.36 10.79 -3.07
CA ILE A 33 -2.18 11.63 -3.94
C ILE A 33 -3.01 10.73 -4.83
N THR A 34 -4.29 11.01 -4.94
CA THR A 34 -5.21 10.22 -5.76
C THR A 34 -6.44 11.04 -6.14
N TYR A 35 -7.39 10.42 -6.83
CA TYR A 35 -8.64 11.05 -7.20
C TYR A 35 -9.76 10.02 -7.38
N GLY A 36 -10.99 10.51 -7.50
CA GLY A 36 -12.14 9.72 -7.97
C GLY A 36 -13.14 10.59 -8.72
N ARG A 37 -13.98 10.01 -9.56
CA ARG A 37 -15.03 10.73 -10.31
C ARG A 37 -16.31 10.90 -9.50
N THR A 38 -16.42 10.17 -8.40
CA THR A 38 -17.52 10.23 -7.44
C THR A 38 -16.93 10.27 -6.03
N GLU A 39 -17.74 10.70 -5.06
CA GLU A 39 -17.37 10.65 -3.64
C GLU A 39 -16.93 9.25 -3.19
N GLU A 40 -17.69 8.22 -3.58
CA GLU A 40 -17.41 6.83 -3.24
C GLU A 40 -16.07 6.37 -3.81
N GLU A 41 -15.81 6.69 -5.07
CA GLU A 41 -14.54 6.38 -5.73
C GLU A 41 -13.38 7.15 -5.09
N ALA A 42 -13.55 8.43 -4.78
CA ALA A 42 -12.52 9.25 -4.16
C ALA A 42 -12.15 8.73 -2.77
N VAL A 43 -13.14 8.33 -1.94
CA VAL A 43 -12.90 7.71 -0.63
C VAL A 43 -12.20 6.36 -0.76
N TYR A 44 -12.63 5.52 -1.70
CA TYR A 44 -12.02 4.21 -1.94
C TYR A 44 -10.56 4.35 -2.40
N SER A 45 -10.32 5.21 -3.39
CA SER A 45 -8.99 5.54 -3.90
C SER A 45 -8.10 6.12 -2.80
N ALA A 46 -8.63 7.01 -1.95
CA ALA A 46 -7.90 7.58 -0.83
C ALA A 46 -7.47 6.53 0.19
N ASN A 47 -8.34 5.56 0.52
CA ASN A 47 -8.01 4.45 1.40
C ASN A 47 -6.85 3.61 0.85
N GLU A 48 -6.91 3.23 -0.43
CA GLU A 48 -5.87 2.43 -1.09
C GLU A 48 -4.54 3.19 -1.18
N ALA A 49 -4.57 4.46 -1.62
CA ALA A 49 -3.38 5.29 -1.77
C ALA A 49 -2.67 5.53 -0.43
N LEU A 50 -3.43 5.89 0.61
CA LEU A 50 -2.91 6.06 1.96
C LEU A 50 -2.34 4.74 2.52
N GLY A 51 -3.06 3.63 2.32
CA GLY A 51 -2.59 2.31 2.72
C GLY A 51 -1.29 1.92 2.04
N LEU A 52 -1.16 2.17 0.74
CA LEU A 52 0.06 1.90 -0.01
C LEU A 52 1.24 2.72 0.52
N ALA A 53 1.04 4.02 0.73
CA ALA A 53 2.06 4.94 1.23
C ALA A 53 2.56 4.56 2.63
N LEU A 54 1.66 4.12 3.52
CA LEU A 54 1.98 3.82 4.92
C LEU A 54 2.42 2.38 5.16
N ALA A 55 1.97 1.41 4.35
CA ALA A 55 2.19 -0.02 4.63
C ALA A 55 3.67 -0.44 4.63
N SER A 56 4.55 0.28 3.94
CA SER A 56 5.98 -0.03 3.89
C SER A 56 6.83 0.81 4.84
N ARG A 57 6.23 1.78 5.54
CA ARG A 57 6.96 2.66 6.47
C ARG A 57 7.23 1.96 7.80
N LYS A 58 8.42 2.21 8.36
CA LYS A 58 8.78 1.79 9.74
C LYS A 58 8.20 2.75 10.77
N ASP A 59 8.24 4.04 10.47
CA ASP A 59 7.76 5.13 11.31
C ASP A 59 6.62 5.86 10.58
N LEU A 60 5.46 5.95 11.23
CA LEU A 60 4.28 6.61 10.68
C LEU A 60 4.29 8.10 11.05
N PRO A 61 4.01 9.01 10.09
CA PRO A 61 3.86 10.43 10.42
C PRO A 61 2.72 10.61 11.43
N LYS A 62 2.83 11.57 12.35
CA LYS A 62 1.75 11.82 13.30
C LYS A 62 0.56 12.42 12.55
N PRO A 63 -0.67 11.85 12.64
CA PRO A 63 -1.83 12.45 12.00
C PRO A 63 -2.15 13.78 12.66
N SER A 64 -2.38 14.78 11.81
CA SER A 64 -2.89 16.09 12.20
C SER A 64 -4.32 15.97 12.71
N THR A 65 -4.70 16.91 13.57
CA THR A 65 -6.09 16.99 14.04
C THR A 65 -6.98 17.62 12.99
N ILE A 66 -8.27 17.30 13.03
CA ILE A 66 -9.27 17.92 12.14
C ILE A 66 -9.28 19.46 12.29
N GLN A 67 -8.97 19.99 13.48
CA GLN A 67 -9.01 21.43 13.73
C GLN A 67 -7.77 22.17 13.24
N SER A 68 -6.66 21.46 13.04
CA SER A 68 -5.39 22.07 12.63
C SER A 68 -5.26 22.22 11.12
N ILE A 69 -6.05 21.47 10.34
CA ILE A 69 -6.06 21.56 8.89
C ILE A 69 -7.18 22.51 8.46
N LYS A 70 -6.82 23.48 7.64
CA LYS A 70 -7.76 24.39 7.00
C LYS A 70 -7.61 24.19 5.50
N PRO A 71 -8.67 23.77 4.79
CA PRO A 71 -8.64 23.78 3.34
C PRO A 71 -8.35 25.19 2.84
N GLU A 72 -7.40 25.32 1.93
CA GLU A 72 -6.95 26.63 1.43
C GLU A 72 -7.84 27.11 0.27
N GLU A 73 -8.37 26.18 -0.53
CA GLU A 73 -9.19 26.49 -1.69
C GLU A 73 -10.70 26.49 -1.39
N LYS A 74 -11.43 27.29 -2.16
CA LYS A 74 -12.88 27.46 -1.99
C LYS A 74 -13.61 26.27 -2.59
N GLY A 75 -14.19 25.44 -1.74
CA GLY A 75 -14.94 24.24 -2.16
C GLY A 75 -14.31 22.97 -1.61
N ASP A 76 -13.06 23.04 -1.19
CA ASP A 76 -12.39 21.93 -0.53
C ASP A 76 -13.02 21.63 0.83
N TYR A 77 -13.06 20.35 1.14
CA TYR A 77 -13.52 19.83 2.42
C TYR A 77 -12.61 18.70 2.86
N MET A 78 -12.78 18.31 4.12
CA MET A 78 -11.91 17.32 4.74
C MET A 78 -12.69 16.07 5.11
N VAL A 79 -12.05 14.93 4.90
CA VAL A 79 -12.60 13.61 5.21
C VAL A 79 -11.55 12.82 5.99
N MET A 80 -11.99 12.12 7.04
CA MET A 80 -11.12 11.22 7.81
C MET A 80 -11.08 9.86 7.14
N ILE A 81 -9.90 9.42 6.70
CA ILE A 81 -9.71 8.14 6.02
C ILE A 81 -9.07 7.15 6.98
N ALA A 82 -9.82 6.12 7.34
CA ALA A 82 -9.35 5.01 8.16
C ALA A 82 -8.77 3.91 7.27
N VAL A 83 -7.59 3.40 7.60
CA VAL A 83 -6.89 2.36 6.85
C VAL A 83 -6.45 1.25 7.79
N ASP A 84 -6.72 0.00 7.43
CA ASP A 84 -6.11 -1.16 8.06
C ASP A 84 -4.75 -1.46 7.41
N LEU A 85 -3.66 -1.17 8.14
CA LEU A 85 -2.31 -1.38 7.63
C LEU A 85 -1.94 -2.86 7.47
N GLU A 86 -2.60 -3.80 8.17
CA GLU A 86 -2.39 -5.23 7.90
C GLU A 86 -2.99 -5.63 6.56
N ASP A 87 -4.19 -5.14 6.25
CA ASP A 87 -4.85 -5.41 4.97
C ASP A 87 -4.09 -4.80 3.79
N ALA A 88 -3.69 -3.53 3.92
CA ALA A 88 -2.86 -2.85 2.92
C ALA A 88 -1.53 -3.59 2.66
N LYS A 89 -0.86 -4.09 3.72
CA LYS A 89 0.34 -4.92 3.56
C LYS A 89 0.09 -6.22 2.82
N ARG A 90 -1.09 -6.84 2.98
CA ARG A 90 -1.47 -8.06 2.25
C ARG A 90 -1.74 -7.79 0.78
N LYS A 91 -2.36 -6.65 0.46
CA LYS A 91 -2.58 -6.23 -0.93
C LYS A 91 -1.27 -5.97 -1.68
N ILE A 92 -0.26 -5.41 -0.99
CA ILE A 92 1.08 -5.17 -1.55
C ILE A 92 1.88 -6.47 -1.66
N LYS A 93 1.84 -7.33 -0.63
CA LYS A 93 2.55 -8.61 -0.66
C LYS A 93 1.82 -9.57 -1.57
N LYS A 94 2.37 -9.82 -2.77
CA LYS A 94 2.01 -11.01 -3.55
C LYS A 94 2.08 -12.23 -2.62
N PRO A 95 0.98 -12.98 -2.43
CA PRO A 95 0.96 -14.09 -1.50
C PRO A 95 2.01 -15.12 -1.95
N THR A 96 2.94 -15.46 -1.07
CA THR A 96 3.90 -16.54 -1.31
C THR A 96 3.31 -17.86 -0.83
N VAL A 97 3.50 -18.90 -1.64
CA VAL A 97 3.04 -20.26 -1.32
C VAL A 97 4.26 -21.15 -1.06
N LYS A 98 4.24 -21.90 0.06
CA LYS A 98 5.31 -22.87 0.35
C LYS A 98 5.27 -23.99 -0.68
N LYS A 99 6.43 -24.34 -1.23
CA LYS A 99 6.60 -25.51 -2.11
C LYS A 99 7.68 -26.42 -1.53
N ASN A 100 7.38 -27.72 -1.53
CA ASN A 100 8.36 -28.74 -1.21
C ASN A 100 8.91 -29.28 -2.53
N THR A 101 10.23 -29.31 -2.69
CA THR A 101 10.91 -29.72 -3.92
C THR A 101 12.00 -30.72 -3.59
N THR A 102 12.21 -31.68 -4.49
CA THR A 102 13.31 -32.65 -4.43
C THR A 102 14.39 -32.25 -5.41
N ILE A 103 15.64 -32.21 -4.96
CA ILE A 103 16.83 -31.94 -5.77
C ILE A 103 17.94 -32.95 -5.46
N PRO A 104 18.91 -33.16 -6.36
CA PRO A 104 20.09 -33.98 -6.09
C PRO A 104 20.85 -33.52 -4.83
N ALA A 105 21.33 -34.47 -4.03
CA ALA A 105 21.99 -34.18 -2.75
C ALA A 105 23.30 -33.39 -2.93
N ASP A 106 24.07 -33.68 -3.98
CA ASP A 106 25.30 -32.95 -4.27
C ASP A 106 25.03 -31.49 -4.66
N LEU A 107 23.89 -31.23 -5.31
CA LEU A 107 23.46 -29.88 -5.67
C LEU A 107 23.02 -29.09 -4.44
N ASP A 108 22.27 -29.71 -3.53
CA ASP A 108 21.86 -29.11 -2.26
C ASP A 108 23.08 -28.68 -1.42
N GLU A 109 24.08 -29.55 -1.29
CA GLU A 109 25.31 -29.23 -0.56
C GLU A 109 26.09 -28.08 -1.19
N LYS A 110 26.27 -28.09 -2.52
CA LYS A 110 26.96 -27.02 -3.25
C LYS A 110 26.23 -25.69 -3.08
N ALA A 111 24.90 -25.70 -3.22
CA ALA A 111 24.07 -24.51 -3.08
C ALA A 111 24.12 -23.94 -1.65
N LYS A 112 24.05 -24.79 -0.63
CA LYS A 112 24.19 -24.38 0.78
C LYS A 112 25.57 -23.80 1.09
N LYS A 113 26.65 -24.44 0.62
CA LYS A 113 28.03 -23.93 0.76
C LYS A 113 28.22 -22.58 0.07
N ALA A 114 27.54 -22.37 -1.05
CA ALA A 114 27.55 -21.11 -1.79
C ALA A 114 26.55 -20.05 -1.25
N GLY A 115 25.77 -20.36 -0.21
CA GLY A 115 24.81 -19.41 0.38
C GLY A 115 23.60 -19.11 -0.51
N ILE A 116 23.25 -20.00 -1.43
CA ILE A 116 22.16 -19.79 -2.40
C ILE A 116 20.78 -19.92 -1.72
N ASN A 117 19.89 -18.97 -2.02
CA ASN A 117 18.50 -19.02 -1.59
C ASN A 117 17.64 -19.84 -2.57
N PHE A 118 17.28 -21.07 -2.19
CA PHE A 118 16.46 -21.97 -3.01
C PHE A 118 15.11 -21.38 -3.43
N SER A 119 14.44 -20.63 -2.55
CA SER A 119 13.14 -20.04 -2.87
C SER A 119 13.25 -18.95 -3.93
N GLU A 120 14.33 -18.16 -3.88
CA GLU A 120 14.59 -17.11 -4.86
C GLU A 120 14.97 -17.69 -6.22
N VAL A 121 15.88 -18.67 -6.24
CA VAL A 121 16.28 -19.37 -7.47
C VAL A 121 15.07 -20.03 -8.14
N LEU A 122 14.24 -20.74 -7.36
CA LEU A 122 13.02 -21.35 -7.89
C LEU A 122 12.05 -20.29 -8.46
N THR A 123 11.89 -19.16 -7.77
CA THR A 123 10.99 -18.08 -8.21
C THR A 123 11.48 -17.47 -9.51
N ASN A 124 12.78 -17.17 -9.62
CA ASN A 124 13.38 -16.58 -10.81
C ASN A 124 13.32 -17.53 -12.01
N ALA A 125 13.64 -18.82 -11.81
CA ALA A 125 13.56 -19.83 -12.87
C ALA A 125 12.13 -20.06 -13.37
N LEU A 126 11.12 -19.96 -12.49
CA LEU A 126 9.71 -20.05 -12.89
C LEU A 126 9.28 -18.82 -13.69
N ARG A 127 9.65 -17.61 -13.26
CA ARG A 127 9.39 -16.36 -13.98
C ARG A 127 9.97 -16.37 -15.39
N GLU A 128 11.24 -16.75 -15.51
CA GLU A 128 11.91 -16.88 -16.81
C GLU A 128 11.18 -17.88 -17.73
N LYS A 129 10.72 -19.02 -17.20
CA LYS A 129 9.96 -20.01 -17.96
C LYS A 129 8.55 -19.55 -18.36
N LEU A 130 7.96 -18.64 -17.59
CA LEU A 130 6.62 -18.10 -17.83
C LEU A 130 6.63 -16.80 -18.64
N ASN A 131 7.81 -16.26 -18.95
CA ASN A 131 7.99 -14.93 -19.53
C ASN A 131 7.35 -13.80 -18.68
N GLU A 132 7.47 -13.92 -17.36
CA GLU A 132 7.11 -12.89 -16.36
C GLU A 132 8.35 -12.24 -15.75
#